data_AF-A0A3B8R977-F1
#
_entry.id   AF-A0A3B8R977-F1
#
_cell.length_a   1.000
_cell.length_b   1.000
_cell.length_c   1.000
_cell.angle_alpha   90.00
_cell.angle_beta   90.00
_cell.angle_gamma   90.00
#
_symmetry.space_group_name_H-M   'P 1'
#
loop_
_entity.id
_entity.type
_entity.pdbx_description
1 polymer ?
#
loop_
_entity_poly.entity_id
_entity_poly.type
_entity_poly.pdbx_seq_one_letter_code
_entity_poly.pdbx_strand_id
1 'polypeptide(L)'
;DKGRKNERLLIQPQYHPMAVEEEVAVIYCGTKGLLENVPAESVADFEKSLLTLLHAKYQQTVLDNIKAGKLTDEVTAAIEEAARDVAGKYTNN
;
A
#
# COMPACT_ATOMS: atom_id res chain seq x y z
N ASP A 1 1.26 18.06 3.61
CA ASP A 1 0.47 16.84 3.27
C ASP A 1 1.10 15.52 3.65
N LYS A 2 2.38 15.24 3.32
CA LYS A 2 3.02 13.94 3.60
C LYS A 2 2.89 13.46 5.06
N GLY A 3 3.08 14.35 6.04
CA GLY A 3 2.92 14.02 7.47
C GLY A 3 1.50 13.59 7.88
N ARG A 4 0.47 14.34 7.46
CA ARG A 4 -0.94 14.03 7.80
C ARG A 4 -1.41 12.71 7.18
N LYS A 5 -0.90 12.34 6.00
CA LYS A 5 -1.21 11.05 5.36
C LYS A 5 -0.54 9.89 6.09
N ASN A 6 0.71 10.06 6.50
CA ASN A 6 1.41 9.06 7.32
C ASN A 6 0.74 8.84 8.67
N GLU A 7 0.28 9.90 9.33
CA GLU A 7 -0.49 9.78 10.58
C GLU A 7 -1.78 8.96 10.40
N ARG A 8 -2.48 9.12 9.27
CA ARG A 8 -3.69 8.35 8.98
C ARG A 8 -3.42 6.88 8.66
N LEU A 9 -2.34 6.58 7.94
CA LEU A 9 -1.87 5.21 7.68
C LEU A 9 -1.57 4.43 8.97
N LEU A 10 -1.23 5.14 10.05
CA LEU A 10 -0.97 4.55 11.36
C LEU A 10 -2.24 4.32 12.20
N ILE A 11 -3.41 4.78 11.74
CA ILE A 11 -4.69 4.58 12.43
C ILE A 11 -5.30 3.26 11.97
N GLN A 12 -5.01 2.19 12.69
CA GLN A 12 -5.68 0.91 12.50
C GLN A 12 -6.96 0.84 13.35
N PRO A 13 -8.11 0.41 12.80
CA PRO A 13 -9.27 0.09 13.61
C PRO A 13 -8.93 -1.05 14.58
N GLN A 14 -9.42 -0.94 15.81
CA GLN A 14 -9.17 -1.93 16.85
C GLN A 14 -9.59 -3.34 16.36
N TYR A 15 -8.73 -4.35 16.59
CA TYR A 15 -8.93 -5.76 16.21
C TYR A 15 -8.71 -6.16 14.74
N HIS A 16 -7.99 -5.39 13.93
CA HIS A 16 -7.50 -5.84 12.62
C HIS A 16 -5.99 -6.12 12.65
N PRO A 17 -5.53 -7.34 13.01
CA PRO A 17 -4.13 -7.70 12.83
C PRO A 17 -3.82 -7.75 11.33
N MET A 18 -2.97 -6.83 10.87
CA MET A 18 -2.41 -6.83 9.52
C MET A 18 -1.24 -7.81 9.45
N ALA A 19 -1.11 -8.56 8.35
CA ALA A 19 0.06 -9.40 8.15
C ALA A 19 1.32 -8.52 7.93
N VAL A 20 2.50 -8.99 8.35
CA VAL A 20 3.73 -8.18 8.25
C VAL A 20 4.02 -7.81 6.79
N GLU A 21 3.78 -8.73 5.87
CA GLU A 21 3.94 -8.50 4.43
C GLU A 21 3.03 -7.40 3.87
N GLU A 22 1.81 -7.31 4.39
CA GLU A 22 0.83 -6.28 4.02
C GLU A 22 1.24 -4.92 4.60
N GLU A 23 1.63 -4.89 5.88
CA GLU A 23 2.05 -3.69 6.58
C GLU A 23 3.27 -3.04 5.92
N VAL A 24 4.26 -3.86 5.53
CA VAL A 24 5.45 -3.38 4.81
C VAL A 24 5.07 -2.76 3.46
N ALA A 25 4.16 -3.37 2.70
CA ALA A 25 3.73 -2.84 1.41
C ALA A 25 3.00 -1.49 1.56
N VAL A 26 2.13 -1.38 2.56
CA VAL A 26 1.37 -0.17 2.88
C VAL A 26 2.29 0.96 3.34
N ILE A 27 3.22 0.69 4.26
CA ILE A 27 4.21 1.66 4.74
C ILE A 27 5.14 2.11 3.61
N TYR A 28 5.58 1.18 2.75
CA TYR A 28 6.41 1.50 1.60
C TYR A 28 5.74 2.57 0.72
N CYS A 29 4.44 2.42 0.44
CA CYS A 29 3.68 3.40 -0.33
C CYS A 29 3.66 4.80 0.31
N GLY A 30 3.46 4.87 1.64
CA GLY A 30 3.50 6.12 2.40
C GLY A 30 4.87 6.81 2.37
N THR A 31 5.95 6.05 2.56
CA THR A 31 7.31 6.60 2.58
C THR A 31 7.75 7.13 1.22
N LYS A 32 7.38 6.44 0.13
CA LYS A 32 7.70 6.80 -1.26
C LYS A 32 6.79 7.86 -1.86
N GLY A 33 5.73 8.27 -1.16
CA GLY A 33 4.82 9.31 -1.64
C GLY A 33 3.86 8.84 -2.73
N LEU A 34 3.64 7.53 -2.86
CA LEU A 34 2.77 6.95 -3.88
C LEU A 34 1.28 7.27 -3.68
N LEU A 35 0.93 7.82 -2.50
CA LEU A 35 -0.40 8.30 -2.15
C LEU A 35 -0.57 9.80 -2.42
N GLU A 36 0.33 10.46 -3.15
CA GLU A 36 0.26 11.93 -3.36
C GLU A 36 -1.08 12.39 -3.94
N ASN A 37 -1.64 11.63 -4.90
CA ASN A 37 -2.89 11.93 -5.59
C ASN A 37 -4.14 11.40 -4.88
N VAL A 38 -3.97 10.70 -3.76
CA VAL A 38 -5.10 10.13 -2.98
C VAL A 38 -5.57 11.17 -1.96
N PRO A 39 -6.87 11.56 -1.95
CA PRO A 39 -7.42 12.43 -0.91
C PRO A 39 -7.23 11.85 0.50
N ALA A 40 -7.07 12.69 1.51
CA ALA A 40 -6.74 12.23 2.86
C ALA A 40 -7.85 11.32 3.47
N GLU A 41 -9.10 11.60 3.14
CA GLU A 41 -10.30 10.84 3.49
C GLU A 41 -10.38 9.47 2.81
N SER A 42 -9.72 9.32 1.66
CA SER A 42 -9.74 8.08 0.87
C SER A 42 -8.52 7.18 1.10
N VAL A 43 -7.63 7.53 2.04
CA VAL A 43 -6.43 6.74 2.35
C VAL A 43 -6.79 5.33 2.82
N ALA A 44 -7.84 5.18 3.64
CA ALA A 44 -8.29 3.87 4.11
C ALA A 44 -8.85 3.00 2.96
N ASP A 45 -9.58 3.61 2.02
CA ASP A 45 -10.09 2.91 0.83
C ASP A 45 -8.96 2.52 -0.13
N PHE A 46 -7.95 3.39 -0.25
CA PHE A 46 -6.74 3.10 -1.03
C PHE A 46 -6.00 1.90 -0.43
N GLU A 47 -5.78 1.89 0.88
CA GLU A 47 -5.13 0.79 1.59
C GLU A 47 -5.86 -0.53 1.34
N LYS A 48 -7.18 -0.56 1.56
CA LYS A 48 -8.00 -1.76 1.32
C LYS A 48 -7.93 -2.22 -0.14
N SER A 49 -7.97 -1.27 -1.08
CA SER A 49 -7.88 -1.56 -2.51
C SER A 49 -6.51 -2.09 -2.93
N LEU A 50 -5.45 -1.52 -2.35
CA LEU A 50 -4.08 -1.96 -2.55
C LEU A 50 -3.90 -3.39 -2.04
N LEU A 51 -4.29 -3.67 -0.79
CA LEU A 51 -4.21 -5.02 -0.22
C LEU A 51 -4.99 -6.03 -1.06
N THR A 52 -6.21 -5.68 -1.48
CA THR A 52 -7.01 -6.54 -2.37
C THR A 52 -6.29 -6.85 -3.68
N LEU A 53 -5.66 -5.84 -4.29
CA LEU A 53 -4.89 -6.02 -5.52
C LEU A 53 -3.63 -6.87 -5.30
N LEU A 54 -2.92 -6.65 -4.20
CA LEU A 54 -1.72 -7.42 -3.85
C LEU A 54 -2.05 -8.90 -3.66
N HIS A 55 -3.11 -9.23 -2.92
CA HIS A 55 -3.60 -10.60 -2.77
C HIS A 55 -4.03 -11.22 -4.11
N ALA A 56 -4.71 -10.44 -4.96
CA ALA A 56 -5.27 -10.97 -6.20
C ALA A 56 -4.22 -11.19 -7.31
N LYS A 57 -3.21 -10.31 -7.42
CA LYS A 57 -2.27 -10.30 -8.55
C LYS A 57 -0.81 -10.42 -8.17
N TYR A 58 -0.43 -9.96 -6.98
CA TYR A 58 0.96 -9.83 -6.56
C TYR A 58 1.30 -10.68 -5.34
N GLN A 59 0.52 -11.74 -5.05
CA GLN A 59 0.73 -12.60 -3.90
C GLN A 59 2.15 -13.19 -3.90
N GLN A 60 2.54 -13.86 -4.99
CA GLN A 60 3.84 -14.52 -5.09
C GLN A 60 4.99 -13.51 -5.31
N THR A 61 4.76 -12.50 -6.14
CA THR A 61 5.81 -11.54 -6.50
C THR A 61 6.10 -10.56 -5.37
N VAL A 62 5.10 -10.18 -4.56
CA VAL A 62 5.24 -9.19 -3.48
C VAL A 62 5.07 -9.84 -2.11
N LEU A 63 3.88 -10.32 -1.76
CA LEU A 63 3.55 -10.69 -0.38
C LEU A 63 4.42 -11.86 0.14
N ASP A 64 4.60 -12.91 -0.66
CA ASP A 64 5.39 -14.08 -0.28
C ASP A 64 6.89 -13.74 -0.17
N ASN A 65 7.40 -12.83 -1.02
CA ASN A 65 8.78 -12.36 -0.95
C ASN A 65 9.03 -11.51 0.29
N ILE A 66 8.13 -10.57 0.61
CA ILE A 66 8.25 -9.74 1.82
C ILE A 66 8.16 -10.62 3.07
N LYS A 67 7.26 -11.60 3.08
CA LYS A 67 7.14 -12.58 4.16
C LYS A 67 8.43 -13.37 4.38
N ALA A 68 9.17 -13.66 3.31
CA ALA A 68 10.50 -14.25 3.37
C ALA A 68 11.63 -13.26 3.71
N GLY A 69 11.30 -12.00 4.02
CA GLY A 69 12.25 -10.94 4.34
C GLY A 69 12.97 -10.33 3.13
N LYS A 70 12.43 -10.52 1.91
CA LYS A 70 13.04 -10.04 0.67
C LYS A 70 12.27 -8.85 0.11
N LEU A 71 12.90 -7.68 0.13
CA LEU A 71 12.42 -6.47 -0.52
C LEU A 71 13.39 -6.09 -1.65
N THR A 72 13.33 -6.83 -2.75
CA THR A 72 14.19 -6.62 -3.92
C THR A 72 13.65 -5.50 -4.81
N ASP A 73 14.46 -5.04 -5.77
CA ASP A 73 14.03 -4.03 -6.74
C ASP A 73 12.77 -4.47 -7.51
N GLU A 74 12.68 -5.76 -7.88
CA GLU A 74 11.49 -6.34 -8.51
C GLU A 74 10.24 -6.24 -7.62
N VAL A 75 10.37 -6.58 -6.33
CA VAL A 75 9.27 -6.45 -5.35
C VAL A 75 8.82 -5.00 -5.25
N THR A 76 9.78 -4.07 -5.11
CA THR A 76 9.46 -2.65 -4.99
C THR A 76 8.82 -2.08 -6.26
N ALA A 77 9.28 -2.48 -7.44
CA ALA A 77 8.68 -2.07 -8.71
C ALA A 77 7.24 -2.57 -8.85
N ALA A 78 6.96 -3.80 -8.41
CA ALA A 78 5.62 -4.37 -8.39
C ALA A 78 4.69 -3.66 -7.39
N ILE A 79 5.18 -3.30 -6.20
CA ILE A 79 4.42 -2.47 -5.24
C ILE A 79 4.09 -1.11 -5.86
N GLU A 80 5.06 -0.48 -6.53
CA GLU A 80 4.83 0.81 -7.16
C GLU A 80 3.84 0.75 -8.33
N GLU A 81 3.88 -0.31 -9.14
CA GLU A 81 2.88 -0.56 -10.18
C GLU A 81 1.49 -0.71 -9.57
N ALA A 82 1.33 -1.58 -8.58
CA ALA A 82 0.06 -1.81 -7.90
C ALA A 82 -0.48 -0.51 -7.25
N ALA A 83 0.39 0.25 -6.60
CA ALA A 83 0.04 1.53 -6.00
C ALA A 83 -0.39 2.56 -7.04
N ARG A 84 0.30 2.65 -8.18
CA ARG A 84 -0.08 3.55 -9.29
C ARG A 84 -1.44 3.19 -9.87
N ASP A 85 -1.72 1.90 -10.09
CA ASP A 85 -3.00 1.41 -10.59
C ASP A 85 -4.16 1.76 -9.66
N VAL A 86 -3.95 1.66 -8.34
CA VAL A 86 -4.98 2.01 -7.35
C VAL A 86 -5.10 3.52 -7.21
N ALA A 87 -3.98 4.25 -7.12
CA ALA A 87 -3.96 5.72 -6.97
C ALA A 87 -4.57 6.43 -8.18
N GLY A 88 -4.37 5.90 -9.40
CA GLY A 88 -4.94 6.46 -10.63
C GLY A 88 -6.46 6.53 -10.63
N LYS A 89 -7.14 5.69 -9.84
CA LYS A 89 -8.60 5.75 -9.67
C LYS A 89 -9.07 7.02 -8.97
N TYR A 90 -8.20 7.66 -8.18
CA TYR A 90 -8.51 8.88 -7.44
C TYR A 90 -8.15 10.16 -8.21
N THR A 91 -7.38 10.05 -9.29
CA THR A 91 -6.94 11.21 -10.10
C THR A 91 -7.96 11.57 -11.20
N ASN A 92 -8.87 10.65 -11.54
CA ASN A 92 -9.87 10.82 -12.61
C ASN A 92 -11.23 11.38 -12.14
N ASN A 93 -11.27 12.08 -11.01
CA ASN A 93 -12.50 12.69 -10.48
C ASN A 93 -12.29 14.16 -10.13
#